data_AF-A0A2E8C9P1-F1
#
_entry.id   AF-A0A2E8C9P1-F1
#
_cell.length_a   1.000
_cell.length_b   1.000
_cell.length_c   1.000
_cell.angle_alpha   90.00
_cell.angle_beta   90.00
_cell.angle_gamma   90.00
#
_symmetry.space_group_name_H-M   'P 1'
#
loop_
_entity.id
_entity.type
_entity.pdbx_description
1 polymer ?
#
loop_
_entity_poly.entity_id
_entity_poly.type
_entity_poly.pdbx_seq_one_letter_code
_entity_poly.pdbx_strand_id
1 'polypeptide(L)'
;MGLPPIDLAVFKNEGYVRKQCRITNLWFWTTDSSRDTCGDTTEDEYTFIGAPLIEGFPMRGKALKDAMREAFLSFFEKIEHTRIQPYPVLARWRDDIHLTIASIADFQPHVTSGEVEPPANPLTISQPCIRLTDVDAVGRSGRHLTTFEMMAHHVFNRPDEGKMYYWMEECVQHCHDLMTKTFNIPSHEITYVENPWCGGGNAGAAVEVIVGGLELATLVFMNLEEHPEGDIELKGDTYREMPLQIIDTGYGLERFCWAAAGTPTIYEAIYPDTVSWLKEMFGFSTITSQWPNLDLDALLGEMSRLNGIMNIEPGVDADELQLTFLRRLKERGIDVTAEQFSAVTEPLSKIYAIPDHLHALSHMLGDGLVPSNAKAGYL
;
A
#
# COMPACT_ATOMS: atom_id res chain seq x y z
N MET A 1 -15.49 -20.57 -6.54
CA MET A 1 -14.29 -21.34 -6.93
C MET A 1 -13.16 -20.35 -7.06
N GLY A 2 -11.99 -20.60 -6.48
CA GLY A 2 -10.84 -19.69 -6.60
C GLY A 2 -10.23 -19.74 -8.00
N LEU A 3 -9.50 -18.70 -8.37
CA LEU A 3 -8.68 -18.70 -9.59
C LEU A 3 -7.58 -19.78 -9.50
N PRO A 4 -7.04 -20.24 -10.65
CA PRO A 4 -5.94 -21.20 -10.67
C PRO A 4 -4.74 -20.73 -9.82
N PRO A 5 -3.97 -21.65 -9.21
CA PRO A 5 -2.75 -21.31 -8.49
C PRO A 5 -1.75 -20.54 -9.35
N ILE A 6 -1.06 -19.56 -8.76
CA ILE A 6 0.05 -18.84 -9.40
C ILE A 6 1.34 -19.65 -9.18
N ASP A 7 1.50 -20.73 -9.95
CA ASP A 7 2.68 -21.63 -9.89
C ASP A 7 3.73 -21.26 -10.96
N LEU A 8 4.53 -20.23 -10.65
CA LEU A 8 5.54 -19.67 -11.55
C LEU A 8 6.94 -20.27 -11.32
N ALA A 9 7.77 -20.32 -12.36
CA ALA A 9 9.12 -20.89 -12.25
C ALA A 9 10.07 -20.00 -11.43
N VAL A 10 9.89 -18.68 -11.49
CA VAL A 10 10.66 -17.67 -10.74
C VAL A 10 10.64 -17.97 -9.25
N PHE A 11 9.49 -18.33 -8.68
CA PHE A 11 9.41 -18.70 -7.27
C PHE A 11 10.31 -19.89 -6.95
N LYS A 12 10.28 -20.95 -7.77
CA LYS A 12 11.10 -22.15 -7.56
C LYS A 12 12.58 -21.86 -7.75
N ASN A 13 12.92 -21.04 -8.75
CA ASN A 13 14.30 -20.65 -9.06
C ASN A 13 14.92 -19.82 -7.93
N GLU A 14 14.13 -18.95 -7.31
CA GLU A 14 14.54 -18.11 -6.18
C GLU A 14 14.35 -18.81 -4.81
N GLY A 15 14.03 -20.12 -4.81
CA GLY A 15 13.97 -20.95 -3.61
C GLY A 15 12.70 -20.79 -2.76
N TYR A 16 11.64 -20.19 -3.30
CA TYR A 16 10.34 -20.10 -2.64
C TYR A 16 9.59 -21.44 -2.67
N VAL A 17 8.87 -21.71 -1.58
CA VAL A 17 7.93 -22.82 -1.47
C VAL A 17 6.52 -22.29 -1.24
N ARG A 18 5.55 -22.94 -1.89
CA ARG A 18 4.12 -22.62 -1.74
C ARG A 18 3.57 -23.28 -0.47
N LYS A 19 2.92 -22.48 0.38
CA LYS A 19 2.31 -22.90 1.65
C LYS A 19 0.91 -22.33 1.78
N GLN A 20 0.12 -22.90 2.69
CA GLN A 20 -1.18 -22.36 3.05
C GLN A 20 -1.06 -21.70 4.43
N CYS A 21 -1.52 -20.45 4.54
CA CYS A 21 -1.52 -19.73 5.79
C CYS A 21 -2.46 -20.39 6.80
N ARG A 22 -1.96 -20.63 8.02
CA ARG A 22 -2.76 -21.20 9.12
C ARG A 22 -3.96 -20.33 9.52
N ILE A 23 -3.85 -19.00 9.37
CA ILE A 23 -4.83 -18.03 9.89
C ILE A 23 -5.84 -17.64 8.80
N THR A 24 -5.38 -17.19 7.65
CA THR A 24 -6.25 -16.68 6.56
C THR A 24 -6.69 -17.78 5.60
N ASN A 25 -6.06 -18.96 5.63
CA ASN A 25 -6.20 -20.03 4.64
C ASN A 25 -5.77 -19.64 3.21
N LEU A 26 -5.25 -18.43 3.01
CA LEU A 26 -4.68 -17.99 1.73
C LEU A 26 -3.40 -18.76 1.43
N TRP A 27 -3.16 -18.99 0.14
CA TRP A 27 -1.90 -19.56 -0.30
C TRP A 27 -0.85 -18.46 -0.41
N PHE A 28 0.39 -18.78 -0.06
CA PHE A 28 1.50 -17.83 -0.15
C PHE A 28 2.81 -18.54 -0.46
N TRP A 29 3.77 -17.78 -0.97
CA TRP A 29 5.12 -18.23 -1.26
C TRP A 29 6.10 -17.61 -0.27
N THR A 30 7.02 -18.42 0.25
CA THR A 30 8.09 -17.95 1.15
C THR A 30 9.36 -18.76 0.95
N THR A 31 10.53 -18.16 1.18
CA THR A 31 11.80 -18.91 1.29
C THR A 31 12.01 -19.50 2.69
N ASP A 32 11.21 -19.11 3.69
CA ASP A 32 11.30 -19.63 5.05
C ASP A 32 10.48 -20.93 5.21
N SER A 33 11.22 -22.04 5.28
CA SER A 33 10.63 -23.38 5.50
C SER A 33 9.91 -23.54 6.85
N SER A 34 10.15 -22.67 7.83
CA SER A 34 9.50 -22.72 9.14
C SER A 34 8.23 -21.87 9.25
N ARG A 35 8.09 -20.82 8.43
CA ARG A 35 6.93 -19.91 8.41
C ARG A 35 5.62 -20.63 8.08
N ASP A 36 4.57 -20.39 8.87
CA ASP A 36 3.20 -20.93 8.68
C ASP A 36 2.11 -19.84 8.54
N THR A 37 2.50 -18.56 8.64
CA THR A 37 1.66 -17.38 8.39
C THR A 37 2.05 -16.67 7.10
N CYS A 38 1.12 -15.96 6.45
CA CYS A 38 1.38 -15.34 5.15
C CYS A 38 2.16 -14.02 5.22
N GLY A 39 2.41 -13.48 6.41
CA GLY A 39 3.11 -12.20 6.59
C GLY A 39 2.16 -11.02 6.83
N ASP A 40 0.86 -11.18 6.60
CA ASP A 40 -0.15 -10.15 6.87
C ASP A 40 -1.34 -10.78 7.62
N THR A 41 -1.19 -10.94 8.93
CA THR A 41 -2.16 -11.59 9.80
C THR A 41 -2.16 -10.97 11.19
N THR A 42 -3.08 -11.40 12.04
CA THR A 42 -3.12 -11.02 13.47
C THR A 42 -1.94 -11.56 14.30
N GLU A 43 -1.07 -12.37 13.71
CA GLU A 43 0.17 -12.88 14.32
C GLU A 43 1.44 -12.34 13.62
N ASP A 44 1.32 -11.61 12.51
CA ASP A 44 2.46 -11.03 11.79
C ASP A 44 2.64 -9.55 12.14
N GLU A 45 3.64 -9.26 12.98
CA GLU A 45 3.97 -7.89 13.39
C GLU A 45 4.89 -7.18 12.40
N TYR A 46 4.89 -5.85 12.45
CA TYR A 46 5.87 -5.05 11.74
C TYR A 46 7.28 -5.26 12.31
N THR A 47 8.14 -5.92 11.53
CA THR A 47 9.54 -6.20 11.92
C THR A 47 10.45 -4.99 11.70
N PHE A 48 10.06 -4.07 10.81
CA PHE A 48 10.90 -2.96 10.37
C PHE A 48 10.89 -1.73 11.31
N ILE A 49 10.01 -1.69 12.31
CA ILE A 49 9.90 -0.56 13.25
C ILE A 49 11.14 -0.54 14.16
N GLY A 50 11.95 0.51 14.05
CA GLY A 50 13.25 0.63 14.72
C GLY A 50 14.38 -0.18 14.07
N ALA A 51 14.08 -0.97 13.04
CA ALA A 51 15.04 -1.81 12.31
C ALA A 51 14.72 -1.76 10.80
N PRO A 52 15.09 -0.68 10.09
CA PRO A 52 14.73 -0.50 8.68
C PRO A 52 15.10 -1.69 7.80
N LEU A 53 14.21 -2.07 6.88
CA LEU A 53 14.41 -3.20 5.95
C LEU A 53 14.98 -2.78 4.60
N ILE A 54 14.97 -1.48 4.30
CA ILE A 54 15.51 -0.92 3.06
C ILE A 54 16.66 0.02 3.43
N GLU A 55 17.88 -0.40 3.10
CA GLU A 55 19.09 0.38 3.36
C GLU A 55 19.34 1.45 2.28
N GLY A 56 20.22 2.42 2.58
CA GLY A 56 20.65 3.43 1.61
C GLY A 56 19.77 4.70 1.54
N PHE A 57 18.70 4.77 2.33
CA PHE A 57 17.78 5.91 2.39
C PHE A 57 17.70 6.55 3.79
N PRO A 58 18.78 7.17 4.32
CA PRO A 58 18.80 7.72 5.68
C PRO A 58 17.96 9.00 5.90
N MET A 59 17.39 9.56 4.84
CA MET A 59 16.59 10.79 4.89
C MET A 59 15.12 10.50 5.17
N ARG A 60 14.33 11.54 5.45
CA ARG A 60 12.87 11.47 5.61
C ARG A 60 12.20 12.57 4.80
N GLY A 61 10.88 12.54 4.74
CA GLY A 61 10.06 13.55 4.08
C GLY A 61 10.23 13.55 2.57
N LYS A 62 10.16 14.75 1.97
CA LYS A 62 10.23 14.92 0.52
C LYS A 62 11.48 14.31 -0.10
N ALA A 63 12.64 14.46 0.53
CA ALA A 63 13.90 13.92 0.02
C ALA A 63 13.87 12.38 -0.07
N LEU A 64 13.24 11.72 0.91
CA LEU A 64 13.06 10.27 0.90
C LEU A 64 12.11 9.83 -0.22
N LYS A 65 10.95 10.50 -0.31
CA LYS A 65 9.97 10.23 -1.38
C LYS A 65 10.59 10.37 -2.76
N ASP A 66 11.35 11.45 -2.99
CA ASP A 66 11.98 11.70 -4.29
C ASP A 66 13.02 10.64 -4.65
N ALA A 67 13.88 10.26 -3.70
CA ALA A 67 14.89 9.23 -3.91
C ALA A 67 14.26 7.86 -4.17
N MET A 68 13.24 7.49 -3.39
CA MET A 68 12.54 6.21 -3.53
C MET A 68 11.78 6.12 -4.86
N ARG A 69 11.07 7.19 -5.24
CA ARG A 69 10.40 7.30 -6.53
C ARG A 69 11.37 7.16 -7.69
N GLU A 70 12.51 7.84 -7.61
CA GLU A 70 13.50 7.78 -8.69
C GLU A 70 14.15 6.41 -8.79
N ALA A 71 14.43 5.74 -7.66
CA ALA A 71 14.96 4.37 -7.67
C ALA A 71 14.00 3.40 -8.38
N PHE A 72 12.70 3.50 -8.10
CA PHE A 72 11.66 2.70 -8.76
C PHE A 72 11.59 2.98 -10.28
N LEU A 73 11.43 4.25 -10.66
CA LEU A 73 11.24 4.62 -12.07
C LEU A 73 12.50 4.29 -12.89
N SER A 74 13.69 4.61 -12.36
CA SER A 74 14.96 4.26 -13.00
C SER A 74 15.17 2.75 -13.14
N PHE A 75 14.66 1.92 -12.24
CA PHE A 75 14.73 0.46 -12.38
C PHE A 75 13.95 0.01 -13.62
N PHE A 76 12.69 0.43 -13.75
CA PHE A 76 11.84 0.06 -14.89
C PHE A 76 12.32 0.68 -16.21
N GLU A 77 12.85 1.90 -16.21
CA GLU A 77 13.47 2.50 -17.41
C GLU A 77 14.67 1.69 -17.92
N LYS A 78 15.48 1.10 -17.03
CA LYS A 78 16.63 0.24 -17.42
C LYS A 78 16.20 -1.08 -18.06
N ILE A 79 14.99 -1.55 -17.78
CA ILE A 79 14.37 -2.73 -18.41
C ILE A 79 13.32 -2.31 -19.44
N GLU A 80 13.59 -1.20 -20.13
CA GLU A 80 12.89 -0.72 -21.33
C GLU A 80 11.40 -0.38 -21.14
N HIS A 81 10.95 -0.11 -19.90
CA HIS A 81 9.66 0.50 -19.68
C HIS A 81 9.73 2.00 -19.91
N THR A 82 8.74 2.56 -20.60
CA THR A 82 8.70 3.99 -20.83
C THR A 82 8.12 4.72 -19.61
N ARG A 83 8.90 5.64 -19.03
CA ARG A 83 8.41 6.51 -17.97
C ARG A 83 7.39 7.51 -18.51
N ILE A 84 6.21 7.53 -17.90
CA ILE A 84 5.14 8.48 -18.22
C ILE A 84 4.94 9.48 -17.06
N GLN A 85 4.38 10.64 -17.38
CA GLN A 85 4.02 11.64 -16.38
C GLN A 85 2.72 11.23 -15.67
N PRO A 86 2.58 11.55 -14.37
CA PRO A 86 1.35 11.29 -13.65
C PRO A 86 0.17 12.07 -14.22
N TYR A 87 -1.00 11.46 -14.12
CA TYR A 87 -2.30 12.04 -14.42
C TYR A 87 -2.78 12.87 -13.21
N PRO A 88 -3.72 13.82 -13.42
CA PRO A 88 -4.31 14.54 -12.30
C PRO A 88 -5.09 13.60 -11.38
N VAL A 89 -5.20 13.94 -10.10
CA VAL A 89 -6.02 13.19 -9.12
C VAL A 89 -7.52 13.31 -9.40
N LEU A 90 -7.92 14.25 -10.24
CA LEU A 90 -9.28 14.38 -10.75
C LEU A 90 -9.42 13.57 -12.03
N ALA A 91 -10.28 12.56 -12.00
CA ALA A 91 -10.47 11.62 -13.09
C ALA A 91 -11.25 12.25 -14.26
N ARG A 92 -10.63 13.19 -14.99
CA ARG A 92 -11.29 13.99 -16.05
C ARG A 92 -11.64 13.19 -17.32
N TRP A 93 -11.05 12.02 -17.49
CA TRP A 93 -11.20 11.17 -18.67
C TRP A 93 -12.31 10.12 -18.54
N ARG A 94 -12.99 10.05 -17.38
CA ARG A 94 -14.03 9.07 -17.08
C ARG A 94 -15.13 9.68 -16.20
N ASP A 95 -16.32 9.08 -16.21
CA ASP A 95 -17.51 9.65 -15.55
C ASP A 95 -18.04 8.80 -14.38
N ASP A 96 -17.46 7.63 -14.15
CA ASP A 96 -17.88 6.64 -13.15
C ASP A 96 -17.21 6.81 -11.78
N ILE A 97 -16.04 7.47 -11.73
CA ILE A 97 -15.36 7.87 -10.48
C ILE A 97 -14.95 9.35 -10.53
N HIS A 98 -14.82 9.99 -9.37
CA HIS A 98 -14.41 11.40 -9.28
C HIS A 98 -12.90 11.60 -9.13
N LEU A 99 -12.24 10.68 -8.41
CA LEU A 99 -10.84 10.78 -8.04
C LEU A 99 -10.07 9.56 -8.55
N THR A 100 -8.78 9.73 -8.82
CA THR A 100 -7.86 8.65 -9.19
C THR A 100 -7.57 7.78 -7.97
N ILE A 101 -8.08 6.54 -7.95
CA ILE A 101 -8.00 5.62 -6.79
C ILE A 101 -6.84 4.60 -6.86
N ALA A 102 -6.26 4.44 -8.05
CA ALA A 102 -5.16 3.53 -8.39
C ALA A 102 -4.51 4.00 -9.70
N SER A 103 -3.27 3.58 -9.99
CA SER A 103 -2.59 3.92 -11.25
C SER A 103 -3.32 3.37 -12.48
N ILE A 104 -3.91 2.18 -12.40
CA ILE A 104 -4.66 1.59 -13.53
C ILE A 104 -5.90 2.43 -13.91
N ALA A 105 -6.42 3.23 -12.98
CA ALA A 105 -7.59 4.07 -13.21
C ALA A 105 -7.33 5.15 -14.28
N ASP A 106 -6.06 5.49 -14.55
CA ASP A 106 -5.61 6.41 -15.60
C ASP A 106 -5.89 5.86 -17.01
N PHE A 107 -5.93 4.54 -17.14
CA PHE A 107 -6.06 3.82 -18.41
C PHE A 107 -7.47 3.25 -18.60
N GLN A 108 -8.24 3.16 -17.52
CA GLN A 108 -9.63 2.70 -17.56
C GLN A 108 -10.60 3.83 -18.01
N PRO A 109 -11.70 3.47 -18.71
CA PRO A 109 -11.96 2.16 -19.31
C PRO A 109 -11.33 2.01 -20.70
N HIS A 110 -10.94 3.11 -21.35
CA HIS A 110 -10.69 3.15 -22.79
C HIS A 110 -9.47 2.33 -23.27
N VAL A 111 -8.38 2.32 -22.50
CA VAL A 111 -7.20 1.51 -22.85
C VAL A 111 -7.42 0.06 -22.44
N THR A 112 -8.05 -0.16 -21.28
CA THR A 112 -8.31 -1.51 -20.75
C THR A 112 -9.37 -2.27 -21.55
N SER A 113 -10.30 -1.58 -22.22
CA SER A 113 -11.23 -2.17 -23.20
C SER A 113 -10.58 -2.40 -24.57
N GLY A 114 -9.43 -1.79 -24.80
CA GLY A 114 -8.69 -1.85 -26.05
C GLY A 114 -9.16 -0.87 -27.13
N GLU A 115 -10.06 0.07 -26.82
CA GLU A 115 -10.50 1.14 -27.74
C GLU A 115 -9.40 2.14 -28.06
N VAL A 116 -8.48 2.36 -27.12
CA VAL A 116 -7.35 3.30 -27.23
C VAL A 116 -6.05 2.56 -26.93
N GLU A 117 -4.98 2.87 -27.66
CA GLU A 117 -3.64 2.33 -27.35
C GLU A 117 -3.06 3.07 -26.13
N PRO A 118 -2.31 2.38 -25.24
CA PRO A 118 -1.66 3.03 -24.11
C PRO A 118 -0.61 4.06 -24.59
N PRO A 119 -0.27 5.07 -23.76
CA PRO A 119 0.74 6.08 -24.15
C PRO A 119 2.13 5.49 -24.40
N ALA A 120 2.43 4.34 -23.79
CA ALA A 120 3.57 3.49 -24.09
C ALA A 120 3.30 2.06 -23.60
N ASN A 121 4.06 1.07 -24.08
CA ASN A 121 3.88 -0.32 -23.67
C ASN A 121 5.19 -1.10 -23.83
N PRO A 122 5.80 -1.61 -22.75
CA PRO A 122 5.45 -1.40 -21.34
C PRO A 122 5.65 0.05 -20.86
N LEU A 123 4.97 0.44 -19.78
CA LEU A 123 5.11 1.77 -19.17
C LEU A 123 5.38 1.71 -17.67
N THR A 124 5.95 2.78 -17.11
CA THR A 124 6.12 2.96 -15.66
C THR A 124 5.74 4.37 -15.21
N ILE A 125 5.15 4.50 -14.03
CA ILE A 125 4.55 5.74 -13.50
C ILE A 125 4.64 5.78 -11.97
N SER A 126 4.60 6.99 -11.41
CA SER A 126 4.33 7.23 -9.99
C SER A 126 3.09 8.10 -9.89
N GLN A 127 1.92 7.48 -9.73
CA GLN A 127 0.62 8.15 -9.83
C GLN A 127 0.12 8.58 -8.44
N PRO A 128 -0.09 9.88 -8.17
CA PRO A 128 -0.83 10.32 -7.00
C PRO A 128 -2.27 9.79 -7.03
N CYS A 129 -2.68 9.14 -5.94
CA CYS A 129 -4.01 8.59 -5.75
C CYS A 129 -4.66 9.18 -4.49
N ILE A 130 -5.99 9.20 -4.48
CA ILE A 130 -6.78 9.58 -3.31
C ILE A 130 -7.81 8.49 -3.01
N ARG A 131 -7.80 7.99 -1.78
CA ARG A 131 -8.78 7.05 -1.24
C ARG A 131 -9.43 7.64 0.00
N LEU A 132 -10.73 7.93 -0.11
CA LEU A 132 -11.52 8.52 0.98
C LEU A 132 -12.24 7.47 1.83
N THR A 133 -12.21 6.19 1.45
CA THR A 133 -12.75 5.08 2.24
C THR A 133 -12.03 4.90 3.57
N ASP A 134 -10.76 5.30 3.63
CA ASP A 134 -9.87 5.03 4.76
C ASP A 134 -9.71 6.28 5.66
N VAL A 135 -10.46 7.35 5.41
CA VAL A 135 -10.31 8.66 6.08
C VAL A 135 -10.44 8.55 7.61
N ASP A 136 -11.35 7.72 8.10
CA ASP A 136 -11.57 7.52 9.54
C ASP A 136 -10.40 6.80 10.24
N ALA A 137 -9.57 6.09 9.47
CA ALA A 137 -8.42 5.36 9.97
C ALA A 137 -7.12 6.21 9.96
N VAL A 138 -7.10 7.32 9.21
CA VAL A 138 -5.94 8.20 9.11
C VAL A 138 -5.62 8.83 10.46
N GLY A 139 -4.34 8.79 10.83
CA GLY A 139 -3.82 9.23 12.11
C GLY A 139 -4.01 8.22 13.25
N ARG A 140 -4.84 7.20 13.08
CA ARG A 140 -5.13 6.19 14.12
C ARG A 140 -4.37 4.89 13.90
N SER A 141 -4.38 4.36 12.66
CA SER A 141 -3.76 3.08 12.34
C SER A 141 -2.24 3.14 12.19
N GLY A 142 -1.65 4.34 12.08
CA GLY A 142 -0.22 4.53 11.84
C GLY A 142 0.25 4.30 10.40
N ARG A 143 -0.62 3.77 9.51
CA ARG A 143 -0.28 3.39 8.12
C ARG A 143 -1.20 3.92 7.02
N HIS A 144 -2.44 4.29 7.35
CA HIS A 144 -3.42 4.73 6.35
C HIS A 144 -3.19 6.20 5.99
N LEU A 145 -3.37 6.52 4.71
CA LEU A 145 -3.24 7.85 4.14
C LEU A 145 -4.46 8.10 3.26
N THR A 146 -4.98 9.33 3.22
CA THR A 146 -5.99 9.69 2.22
C THR A 146 -5.35 9.86 0.85
N THR A 147 -4.12 10.37 0.80
CA THR A 147 -3.36 10.55 -0.43
C THR A 147 -2.02 9.83 -0.36
N PHE A 148 -1.67 9.15 -1.43
CA PHE A 148 -0.43 8.40 -1.56
C PHE A 148 -0.05 8.31 -3.03
N GLU A 149 1.20 7.99 -3.32
CA GLU A 149 1.63 7.70 -4.69
C GLU A 149 1.67 6.19 -4.91
N MET A 150 0.87 5.72 -5.85
CA MET A 150 0.95 4.38 -6.38
C MET A 150 1.97 4.37 -7.52
N MET A 151 3.18 3.90 -7.22
CA MET A 151 4.14 3.57 -8.25
C MET A 151 3.68 2.31 -8.98
N ALA A 152 3.86 2.25 -10.29
CA ALA A 152 3.37 1.15 -11.09
C ALA A 152 4.20 0.92 -12.34
N HIS A 153 4.17 -0.31 -12.82
CA HIS A 153 4.48 -0.65 -14.20
C HIS A 153 3.30 -1.41 -14.80
N HIS A 154 2.93 -1.03 -16.02
CA HIS A 154 1.77 -1.61 -16.71
C HIS A 154 2.18 -2.18 -18.06
N VAL A 155 1.54 -3.29 -18.41
CA VAL A 155 1.66 -3.93 -19.72
C VAL A 155 0.27 -4.22 -20.25
N PHE A 156 0.00 -3.85 -21.49
CA PHE A 156 -1.28 -4.08 -22.14
C PHE A 156 -1.09 -5.06 -23.29
N ASN A 157 -1.17 -6.36 -23.01
CA ASN A 157 -1.02 -7.38 -24.04
C ASN A 157 -2.33 -7.59 -24.79
N ARG A 158 -2.21 -7.84 -26.10
CA ARG A 158 -3.30 -8.25 -27.00
C ARG A 158 -2.87 -9.54 -27.71
N PRO A 159 -2.99 -10.71 -27.05
CA PRO A 159 -2.52 -11.98 -27.60
C PRO A 159 -3.14 -12.31 -28.95
N ASP A 160 -4.43 -12.02 -29.14
CA ASP A 160 -5.17 -12.26 -30.39
C ASP A 160 -4.65 -11.43 -31.58
N GLU A 161 -4.02 -10.29 -31.30
CA GLU A 161 -3.38 -9.42 -32.30
C GLU A 161 -1.88 -9.72 -32.46
N GLY A 162 -1.35 -10.71 -31.72
CA GLY A 162 0.09 -11.01 -31.69
C GLY A 162 0.94 -9.96 -30.97
N LYS A 163 0.34 -9.06 -30.19
CA LYS A 163 1.05 -8.04 -29.40
C LYS A 163 1.23 -8.54 -27.97
N MET A 164 2.33 -9.26 -27.73
CA MET A 164 2.68 -9.79 -26.41
C MET A 164 4.07 -9.31 -26.00
N TYR A 165 4.18 -8.71 -24.82
CA TYR A 165 5.44 -8.23 -24.25
C TYR A 165 5.96 -9.21 -23.22
N TYR A 166 5.27 -9.33 -22.08
CA TYR A 166 5.54 -10.31 -21.03
C TYR A 166 4.32 -10.49 -20.13
N TRP A 167 4.32 -11.53 -19.28
CA TRP A 167 3.18 -11.85 -18.40
C TRP A 167 3.60 -12.09 -16.94
N MET A 168 2.91 -13.00 -16.24
CA MET A 168 3.09 -13.26 -14.81
C MET A 168 4.54 -13.57 -14.42
N GLU A 169 5.22 -14.40 -15.22
CA GLU A 169 6.57 -14.90 -14.93
C GLU A 169 7.59 -13.74 -14.83
N GLU A 170 7.69 -12.93 -15.88
CA GLU A 170 8.61 -11.79 -15.89
C GLU A 170 8.14 -10.67 -14.97
N CYS A 171 6.83 -10.46 -14.79
CA CYS A 171 6.31 -9.47 -13.85
C CYS A 171 6.77 -9.76 -12.42
N VAL A 172 6.60 -11.00 -11.96
CA VAL A 172 7.05 -11.42 -10.63
C VAL A 172 8.58 -11.36 -10.52
N GLN A 173 9.33 -11.74 -11.57
CA GLN A 173 10.78 -11.58 -11.58
C GLN A 173 11.22 -10.12 -11.45
N HIS A 174 10.58 -9.18 -12.17
CA HIS A 174 10.89 -7.76 -12.08
C HIS A 174 10.60 -7.21 -10.68
N CYS A 175 9.47 -7.59 -10.07
CA CYS A 175 9.18 -7.26 -8.69
C CYS A 175 10.23 -7.83 -7.73
N HIS A 176 10.59 -9.11 -7.88
CA HIS A 176 11.60 -9.76 -7.04
C HIS A 176 12.98 -9.09 -7.15
N ASP A 177 13.40 -8.77 -8.37
CA ASP A 177 14.65 -8.08 -8.67
C ASP A 177 14.66 -6.65 -8.10
N LEU A 178 13.54 -5.93 -8.21
CA LEU A 178 13.38 -4.63 -7.59
C LEU A 178 13.59 -4.72 -6.07
N MET A 179 12.87 -5.62 -5.40
CA MET A 179 12.96 -5.78 -3.95
C MET A 179 14.36 -6.19 -3.48
N THR A 180 14.94 -7.21 -4.11
CA THR A 180 16.18 -7.85 -3.61
C THR A 180 17.45 -7.19 -4.15
N LYS A 181 17.46 -6.70 -5.39
CA LYS A 181 18.67 -6.14 -6.02
C LYS A 181 18.71 -4.62 -5.97
N THR A 182 17.55 -3.94 -6.03
CA THR A 182 17.50 -2.47 -5.97
C THR A 182 17.35 -1.97 -4.54
N PHE A 183 16.44 -2.58 -3.77
CA PHE A 183 16.18 -2.19 -2.39
C PHE A 183 16.93 -3.03 -1.34
N ASN A 184 17.68 -4.06 -1.77
CA ASN A 184 18.46 -4.95 -0.90
C ASN A 184 17.64 -5.60 0.22
N ILE A 185 16.34 -5.82 0.00
CA ILE A 185 15.48 -6.50 0.96
C ILE A 185 15.85 -7.98 0.97
N PRO A 186 16.15 -8.58 2.13
CA PRO A 186 16.42 -10.02 2.21
C PRO A 186 15.21 -10.85 1.77
N SER A 187 15.39 -11.84 0.89
CA SER A 187 14.27 -12.63 0.35
C SER A 187 13.42 -13.34 1.41
N HIS A 188 13.99 -13.67 2.57
CA HIS A 188 13.27 -14.31 3.68
C HIS A 188 12.29 -13.38 4.42
N GLU A 189 12.43 -12.06 4.25
CA GLU A 189 11.46 -11.07 4.73
C GLU A 189 10.28 -10.90 3.77
N ILE A 190 10.37 -11.44 2.54
CA ILE A 190 9.37 -11.27 1.48
C ILE A 190 8.47 -12.50 1.40
N THR A 191 7.16 -12.28 1.42
CA THR A 191 6.17 -13.28 1.04
C THR A 191 5.30 -12.78 -0.12
N TYR A 192 4.88 -13.71 -0.98
CA TYR A 192 3.93 -13.44 -2.07
C TYR A 192 2.62 -14.15 -1.76
N VAL A 193 1.59 -13.42 -1.39
CA VAL A 193 0.29 -13.95 -0.96
C VAL A 193 -0.66 -13.96 -2.14
N GLU A 194 -1.19 -15.12 -2.50
CA GLU A 194 -2.17 -15.27 -3.58
C GLU A 194 -3.53 -14.77 -3.11
N ASN A 195 -3.99 -13.65 -3.68
CA ASN A 195 -5.30 -13.07 -3.35
C ASN A 195 -5.93 -12.46 -4.60
N PRO A 196 -7.03 -13.03 -5.16
CA PRO A 196 -7.69 -12.46 -6.33
C PRO A 196 -8.14 -11.01 -6.13
N TRP A 197 -7.88 -10.19 -7.15
CA TRP A 197 -8.26 -8.78 -7.15
C TRP A 197 -9.48 -8.53 -8.05
N CYS A 198 -10.35 -7.62 -7.62
CA CYS A 198 -11.55 -7.19 -8.33
C CYS A 198 -11.73 -5.68 -8.11
N GLY A 199 -12.07 -4.93 -9.16
CA GLY A 199 -12.36 -3.50 -9.05
C GLY A 199 -12.48 -2.79 -10.39
N GLY A 200 -13.31 -1.74 -10.44
CA GLY A 200 -13.46 -0.89 -11.63
C GLY A 200 -13.94 -1.62 -12.89
N GLY A 201 -14.72 -2.70 -12.73
CA GLY A 201 -15.23 -3.53 -13.83
C GLY A 201 -14.25 -4.59 -14.36
N ASN A 202 -13.10 -4.77 -13.71
CA ASN A 202 -12.11 -5.78 -14.10
C ASN A 202 -11.69 -6.66 -12.90
N ALA A 203 -11.17 -7.85 -13.19
CA ALA A 203 -10.62 -8.76 -12.19
C ALA A 203 -9.45 -9.59 -12.73
N GLY A 204 -8.73 -10.23 -11.83
CA GLY A 204 -7.60 -11.07 -12.17
C GLY A 204 -7.01 -11.82 -10.99
N ALA A 205 -6.15 -12.80 -11.31
CA ALA A 205 -5.29 -13.40 -10.30
C ALA A 205 -4.30 -12.34 -9.81
N ALA A 206 -3.98 -12.33 -8.52
CA ALA A 206 -3.00 -11.37 -8.01
C ALA A 206 -2.14 -11.97 -6.89
N VAL A 207 -0.96 -11.38 -6.73
CA VAL A 207 -0.07 -11.61 -5.60
C VAL A 207 0.17 -10.31 -4.85
N GLU A 208 -0.10 -10.32 -3.55
CA GLU A 208 0.27 -9.27 -2.61
C GLU A 208 1.68 -9.55 -2.10
N VAL A 209 2.56 -8.55 -2.14
CA VAL A 209 3.96 -8.66 -1.76
C VAL A 209 4.14 -8.05 -0.38
N ILE A 210 4.26 -8.91 0.62
CA ILE A 210 4.39 -8.52 2.02
C ILE A 210 5.85 -8.56 2.42
N VAL A 211 6.32 -7.49 3.06
CA VAL A 211 7.70 -7.37 3.55
C VAL A 211 7.66 -6.93 5.01
N GLY A 212 8.20 -7.77 5.90
CA GLY A 212 8.29 -7.45 7.32
C GLY A 212 6.95 -7.07 7.98
N GLY A 213 5.87 -7.75 7.61
CA GLY A 213 4.52 -7.47 8.11
C GLY A 213 3.71 -6.48 7.27
N LEU A 214 4.33 -5.77 6.31
CA LEU A 214 3.71 -4.69 5.56
C LEU A 214 3.57 -5.04 4.07
N GLU A 215 2.36 -4.97 3.55
CA GLU A 215 2.12 -5.06 2.10
C GLU A 215 2.74 -3.85 1.40
N LEU A 216 3.81 -4.08 0.63
CA LEU A 216 4.51 -3.05 -0.14
C LEU A 216 3.99 -2.92 -1.57
N ALA A 217 3.54 -4.02 -2.16
CA ALA A 217 3.07 -4.05 -3.53
C ALA A 217 1.96 -5.07 -3.76
N THR A 218 1.18 -4.86 -4.81
CA THR A 218 0.21 -5.82 -5.34
C THR A 218 0.42 -5.95 -6.83
N LEU A 219 0.52 -7.18 -7.33
CA LEU A 219 0.67 -7.50 -8.75
C LEU A 219 -0.59 -8.23 -9.24
N VAL A 220 -1.41 -7.54 -10.02
CA VAL A 220 -2.67 -8.03 -10.58
C VAL A 220 -2.48 -8.40 -12.05
N PHE A 221 -2.97 -9.57 -12.42
CA PHE A 221 -2.96 -10.10 -13.78
C PHE A 221 -4.38 -10.09 -14.30
N MET A 222 -4.80 -8.93 -14.79
CA MET A 222 -6.15 -8.70 -15.26
C MET A 222 -6.37 -9.40 -16.59
N ASN A 223 -7.27 -10.36 -16.59
CA ASN A 223 -7.74 -11.06 -17.80
C ASN A 223 -9.26 -11.24 -17.77
N LEU A 224 -9.95 -10.62 -16.81
CA LEU A 224 -11.38 -10.71 -16.62
C LEU A 224 -12.04 -9.34 -16.67
N GLU A 225 -13.23 -9.29 -17.28
CA GLU A 225 -14.13 -8.14 -17.27
C GLU A 225 -15.49 -8.52 -16.67
N GLU A 226 -16.09 -7.61 -15.93
CA GLU A 226 -17.42 -7.79 -15.35
C GLU A 226 -18.45 -7.89 -16.48
N HIS A 227 -19.25 -8.96 -16.45
CA HIS A 227 -20.24 -9.20 -17.50
C HIS A 227 -21.45 -9.98 -16.96
N PRO A 228 -22.71 -9.58 -17.30
CA PRO A 228 -23.91 -10.27 -16.82
C PRO A 228 -24.02 -11.75 -17.25
N GLU A 229 -23.37 -12.10 -18.36
CA GLU A 229 -23.29 -13.48 -18.87
C GLU A 229 -21.95 -14.16 -18.54
N GLY A 230 -21.23 -13.64 -17.55
CA GLY A 230 -19.96 -14.21 -17.08
C GLY A 230 -20.13 -15.58 -16.42
N ASP A 231 -19.12 -16.44 -16.58
CA ASP A 231 -19.07 -17.79 -16.02
C ASP A 231 -18.16 -17.90 -14.79
N ILE A 232 -17.45 -16.83 -14.44
CA ILE A 232 -16.53 -16.76 -13.29
C ILE A 232 -17.12 -15.86 -12.22
N GLU A 233 -17.39 -16.40 -11.03
CA GLU A 233 -17.87 -15.63 -9.88
C GLU A 233 -16.71 -15.28 -8.94
N LEU A 234 -16.48 -13.99 -8.70
CA LEU A 234 -15.47 -13.48 -7.76
C LEU A 234 -16.09 -12.39 -6.88
N LYS A 235 -15.98 -12.55 -5.56
CA LYS A 235 -16.44 -11.59 -4.54
C LYS A 235 -17.91 -11.12 -4.70
N GLY A 236 -18.75 -11.93 -5.35
CA GLY A 236 -20.19 -11.68 -5.54
C GLY A 236 -20.57 -11.14 -6.91
N ASP A 237 -19.60 -10.77 -7.75
CA ASP A 237 -19.81 -10.30 -9.11
C ASP A 237 -19.46 -11.38 -10.15
N THR A 238 -20.06 -11.29 -11.33
CA THR A 238 -19.84 -12.23 -12.43
C THR A 238 -18.93 -11.64 -13.50
N TYR A 239 -17.94 -12.42 -13.89
CA TYR A 239 -16.89 -12.05 -14.84
C TYR A 239 -16.79 -13.04 -15.99
N ARG A 240 -16.28 -12.57 -17.12
CA ARG A 240 -15.83 -13.42 -18.24
C ARG A 240 -14.40 -13.08 -18.61
N GLU A 241 -13.72 -13.97 -19.32
CA GLU A 241 -12.42 -13.65 -19.90
C GLU A 241 -12.52 -12.52 -20.92
N MET A 242 -11.59 -11.57 -20.84
CA MET A 242 -11.46 -10.47 -21.80
C MET A 242 -10.32 -10.75 -22.78
N PRO A 243 -10.36 -10.24 -24.04
CA PRO A 243 -9.30 -10.48 -25.02
C PRO A 243 -7.94 -9.89 -24.64
N LEU A 244 -7.93 -8.86 -23.79
CA LEU A 244 -6.72 -8.22 -23.30
C LEU A 244 -6.16 -8.96 -22.09
N GLN A 245 -4.83 -9.01 -22.01
CA GLN A 245 -4.11 -9.46 -20.83
C GLN A 245 -3.31 -8.29 -20.28
N ILE A 246 -3.74 -7.73 -19.16
CA ILE A 246 -3.16 -6.51 -18.59
C ILE A 246 -2.44 -6.82 -17.28
N ILE A 247 -1.17 -6.40 -17.21
CA ILE A 247 -0.43 -6.37 -15.95
C ILE A 247 -0.74 -5.04 -15.27
N ASP A 248 -1.43 -5.13 -14.14
CA ASP A 248 -1.73 -4.02 -13.25
C ASP A 248 -0.93 -4.18 -11.97
N THR A 249 0.04 -3.30 -11.74
CA THR A 249 0.83 -3.34 -10.51
C THR A 249 0.64 -2.06 -9.71
N GLY A 250 0.71 -2.18 -8.39
CA GLY A 250 0.69 -1.04 -7.49
C GLY A 250 1.70 -1.22 -6.37
N TYR A 251 2.61 -0.26 -6.22
CA TYR A 251 3.67 -0.21 -5.21
C TYR A 251 3.49 1.08 -4.42
N GLY A 252 3.21 0.98 -3.12
CA GLY A 252 2.91 2.17 -2.30
C GLY A 252 4.17 2.94 -1.94
N LEU A 253 4.46 4.06 -2.60
CA LEU A 253 5.67 4.86 -2.38
C LEU A 253 5.89 5.18 -0.89
N GLU A 254 4.84 5.61 -0.21
CA GLU A 254 4.91 5.99 1.20
C GLU A 254 5.20 4.80 2.11
N ARG A 255 4.71 3.60 1.76
CA ARG A 255 5.00 2.37 2.52
C ARG A 255 6.45 1.92 2.33
N PHE A 256 6.99 2.02 1.11
CA PHE A 256 8.42 1.80 0.87
C PHE A 256 9.28 2.79 1.66
N CYS A 257 8.92 4.08 1.65
CA CYS A 257 9.60 5.09 2.46
C CYS A 257 9.51 4.76 3.97
N TRP A 258 8.38 4.27 4.45
CA TRP A 258 8.22 3.88 5.84
C TRP A 258 9.10 2.68 6.22
N ALA A 259 9.14 1.65 5.39
CA ALA A 259 10.02 0.49 5.57
C ALA A 259 11.51 0.87 5.56
N ALA A 260 11.88 1.88 4.77
CA ALA A 260 13.24 2.44 4.73
C ALA A 260 13.58 3.34 5.92
N ALA A 261 12.59 4.06 6.47
CA ALA A 261 12.82 4.96 7.59
C ALA A 261 12.76 4.25 8.96
N GLY A 262 12.01 3.16 9.06
CA GLY A 262 11.79 2.41 10.31
C GLY A 262 11.17 3.23 11.43
N THR A 263 10.45 4.31 11.11
CA THR A 263 9.79 5.17 12.10
C THR A 263 8.59 4.47 12.72
N PRO A 264 8.16 4.88 13.94
CA PRO A 264 6.93 4.36 14.52
C PRO A 264 5.73 4.47 13.57
N THR A 265 5.55 5.60 12.88
CA THR A 265 4.42 5.75 11.94
C THR A 265 4.88 6.18 10.54
N ILE A 266 4.04 5.93 9.54
CA ILE A 266 4.24 6.40 8.17
C ILE A 266 4.34 7.93 8.13
N TYR A 267 3.60 8.64 8.99
CA TYR A 267 3.55 10.10 9.01
C TYR A 267 4.89 10.72 9.39
N GLU A 268 5.65 10.07 10.27
CA GLU A 268 7.00 10.53 10.65
C GLU A 268 8.05 10.23 9.57
N ALA A 269 7.81 9.23 8.72
CA ALA A 269 8.62 9.00 7.54
C ALA A 269 8.33 10.04 6.45
N ILE A 270 7.07 10.41 6.25
CA ILE A 270 6.60 11.18 5.09
C ILE A 270 6.46 12.69 5.35
N TYR A 271 6.06 13.08 6.56
CA TYR A 271 5.79 14.46 6.94
C TYR A 271 6.58 14.88 8.20
N PRO A 272 7.88 14.56 8.33
CA PRO A 272 8.63 14.76 9.58
C PRO A 272 8.59 16.22 10.06
N ASP A 273 8.77 17.18 9.15
CA ASP A 273 8.81 18.60 9.48
C ASP A 273 7.45 19.12 9.94
N THR A 274 6.38 18.79 9.22
CA THR A 274 5.02 19.21 9.57
C THR A 274 4.56 18.56 10.87
N VAL A 275 4.85 17.27 11.07
CA VAL A 275 4.55 16.57 12.32
C VAL A 275 5.30 17.21 13.49
N SER A 276 6.60 17.50 13.33
CA SER A 276 7.40 18.17 14.36
C SER A 276 6.84 19.55 14.69
N TRP A 277 6.52 20.35 13.67
CA TRP A 277 5.94 21.67 13.83
C TRP A 277 4.58 21.63 14.56
N LEU A 278 3.70 20.70 14.20
CA LEU A 278 2.40 20.54 14.87
C LEU A 278 2.56 20.05 16.32
N LYS A 279 3.49 19.14 16.60
CA LYS A 279 3.84 18.71 17.97
C LYS A 279 4.32 19.90 18.81
N GLU A 280 5.16 20.77 18.26
CA GLU A 280 5.63 22.00 18.92
C GLU A 280 4.48 22.98 19.18
N MET A 281 3.67 23.26 18.15
CA MET A 281 2.54 24.19 18.24
C MET A 281 1.49 23.74 19.26
N PHE A 282 1.23 22.44 19.36
CA PHE A 282 0.35 21.88 20.39
C PHE A 282 0.95 21.95 21.80
N GLY A 283 2.27 22.09 21.92
CA GLY A 283 2.98 22.00 23.20
C GLY A 283 3.11 20.55 23.68
N PHE A 284 3.33 19.61 22.76
CA PHE A 284 3.39 18.17 23.07
C PHE A 284 4.49 17.81 24.10
N SER A 285 5.53 18.63 24.20
CA SER A 285 6.58 18.51 25.23
C SER A 285 6.08 18.67 26.67
N THR A 286 4.91 19.28 26.87
CA THR A 286 4.29 19.39 28.20
C THR A 286 3.74 18.05 28.70
N ILE A 287 3.25 17.20 27.78
CA ILE A 287 2.77 15.85 28.09
C ILE A 287 3.94 14.97 28.55
N THR A 288 5.06 15.02 27.83
CA THR A 288 6.28 14.28 28.22
C THR A 288 6.88 14.80 29.53
N SER A 289 6.73 16.10 29.81
CA SER A 289 7.15 16.69 31.09
C SER A 289 6.25 16.28 32.27
N GLN A 290 4.96 16.02 32.02
CA GLN A 290 4.01 15.55 33.03
C GLN A 290 4.31 14.10 33.46
N TRP A 291 4.82 13.27 32.54
CA TRP A 291 5.18 11.88 32.79
C TRP A 291 6.62 11.57 32.34
N PRO A 292 7.64 12.02 33.08
CA PRO A 292 9.04 11.89 32.67
C PRO A 292 9.56 10.46 32.62
N ASN A 293 8.85 9.51 33.25
CA ASN A 293 9.19 8.08 33.21
C ASN A 293 8.54 7.35 32.02
N LEU A 294 7.73 8.03 31.20
CA LEU A 294 7.08 7.46 30.04
C LEU A 294 8.04 7.46 28.85
N ASP A 295 8.48 6.28 28.43
CA ASP A 295 9.23 6.12 27.18
C ASP A 295 8.25 6.19 25.99
N LEU A 296 8.15 7.39 25.40
CA LEU A 296 7.25 7.66 24.30
C LEU A 296 7.62 6.88 23.03
N ASP A 297 8.92 6.75 22.75
CA ASP A 297 9.39 6.06 21.55
C ASP A 297 9.10 4.55 21.65
N ALA A 298 9.29 3.95 22.83
CA ALA A 298 8.90 2.57 23.09
C ALA A 298 7.38 2.38 23.01
N LEU A 299 6.59 3.29 23.59
CA LEU A 299 5.12 3.26 23.52
C LEU A 299 4.65 3.32 22.06
N LEU A 300 5.11 4.31 21.28
CA LEU A 300 4.69 4.48 19.89
C LEU A 300 5.18 3.33 19.00
N GLY A 301 6.40 2.83 19.23
CA GLY A 301 6.93 1.68 18.51
C GLY A 301 6.09 0.42 18.72
N GLU A 302 5.77 0.08 19.98
CA GLU A 302 4.90 -1.08 20.26
C GLU A 302 3.47 -0.87 19.79
N MET A 303 2.92 0.34 19.94
CA MET A 303 1.61 0.66 19.38
C MET A 303 1.56 0.41 17.88
N SER A 304 2.60 0.78 17.14
CA SER A 304 2.66 0.55 15.70
C SER A 304 2.77 -0.93 15.34
N ARG A 305 3.55 -1.72 16.08
CA ARG A 305 3.57 -3.19 15.92
C ARG A 305 2.20 -3.80 16.18
N LEU A 306 1.52 -3.35 17.23
CA LEU A 306 0.16 -3.77 17.56
C LEU A 306 -0.88 -3.34 16.52
N ASN A 307 -0.74 -2.14 15.93
CA ASN A 307 -1.59 -1.67 14.84
C ASN A 307 -1.50 -2.57 13.59
N GLY A 308 -0.33 -3.16 13.33
CA GLY A 308 -0.15 -4.12 12.24
C GLY A 308 -1.06 -5.34 12.39
N ILE A 309 -1.12 -5.89 13.59
CA ILE A 309 -1.88 -7.12 13.87
C ILE A 309 -3.34 -6.90 14.26
N MET A 310 -3.74 -5.68 14.64
CA MET A 310 -5.09 -5.42 15.16
C MET A 310 -6.15 -5.11 14.11
N ASN A 311 -5.80 -5.06 12.81
CA ASN A 311 -6.72 -4.80 11.68
C ASN A 311 -7.91 -3.91 12.06
N ILE A 312 -7.58 -2.67 12.44
CA ILE A 312 -8.57 -1.71 12.93
C ILE A 312 -9.48 -1.30 11.76
N GLU A 313 -10.69 -1.85 11.76
CA GLU A 313 -11.73 -1.50 10.79
C GLU A 313 -12.49 -0.22 11.22
N PRO A 314 -13.05 0.54 10.26
CA PRO A 314 -13.96 1.63 10.56
C PRO A 314 -15.16 1.14 11.39
N GLY A 315 -15.44 1.79 12.53
CA GLY A 315 -16.60 1.50 13.38
C GLY A 315 -16.32 0.64 14.62
N VAL A 316 -15.07 0.22 14.86
CA VAL A 316 -14.68 -0.43 16.13
C VAL A 316 -14.83 0.53 17.31
N ASP A 317 -15.34 0.04 18.43
CA ASP A 317 -15.49 0.80 19.67
C ASP A 317 -14.12 1.26 20.20
N ALA A 318 -13.96 2.57 20.37
CA ALA A 318 -12.70 3.18 20.78
C ALA A 318 -12.25 2.76 22.19
N ASP A 319 -13.20 2.53 23.10
CA ASP A 319 -12.90 2.13 24.48
C ASP A 319 -12.44 0.66 24.51
N GLU A 320 -13.09 -0.21 23.74
CA GLU A 320 -12.68 -1.62 23.60
C GLU A 320 -11.27 -1.74 22.97
N LEU A 321 -11.01 -0.92 21.94
CA LEU A 321 -9.72 -0.85 21.28
C LEU A 321 -8.63 -0.39 22.26
N GLN A 322 -8.89 0.67 23.03
CA GLN A 322 -7.98 1.19 24.03
C GLN A 322 -7.65 0.13 25.10
N LEU A 323 -8.66 -0.55 25.64
CA LEU A 323 -8.45 -1.62 26.62
C LEU A 323 -7.59 -2.75 26.06
N THR A 324 -7.78 -3.08 24.78
CA THR A 324 -6.97 -4.08 24.08
C THR A 324 -5.51 -3.63 23.95
N PHE A 325 -5.27 -2.38 23.56
CA PHE A 325 -3.92 -1.80 23.51
C PHE A 325 -3.24 -1.82 24.88
N LEU A 326 -3.90 -1.32 25.92
CA LEU A 326 -3.34 -1.27 27.28
C LEU A 326 -2.96 -2.66 27.79
N ARG A 327 -3.82 -3.67 27.55
CA ARG A 327 -3.53 -5.06 27.89
C ARG A 327 -2.28 -5.58 27.16
N ARG A 328 -2.21 -5.40 25.84
CA ARG A 328 -1.08 -5.91 25.03
C ARG A 328 0.22 -5.16 25.30
N LEU A 329 0.16 -3.85 25.54
CA LEU A 329 1.32 -3.06 25.97
C LEU A 329 1.87 -3.58 27.30
N LYS A 330 0.99 -3.87 28.26
CA LYS A 330 1.37 -4.44 29.56
C LYS A 330 2.01 -5.83 29.43
N GLU A 331 1.47 -6.69 28.56
CA GLU A 331 2.08 -8.00 28.25
C GLU A 331 3.49 -7.88 27.67
N ARG A 332 3.79 -6.75 27.02
CA ARG A 332 5.09 -6.40 26.44
C ARG A 332 5.97 -5.57 27.37
N GLY A 333 5.57 -5.39 28.63
CA GLY A 333 6.34 -4.67 29.64
C GLY A 333 6.21 -3.14 29.59
N ILE A 334 5.28 -2.60 28.80
CA ILE A 334 4.95 -1.16 28.79
C ILE A 334 3.72 -0.94 29.69
N ASP A 335 3.94 -0.45 30.90
CA ASP A 335 2.88 -0.13 31.85
C ASP A 335 2.46 1.33 31.71
N VAL A 336 1.29 1.56 31.11
CA VAL A 336 0.69 2.88 30.90
C VAL A 336 -0.75 2.87 31.37
N THR A 337 -1.18 3.97 31.99
CA THR A 337 -2.59 4.15 32.35
C THR A 337 -3.42 4.55 31.14
N ALA A 338 -4.74 4.35 31.20
CA ALA A 338 -5.65 4.84 30.17
C ALA A 338 -5.54 6.37 29.98
N GLU A 339 -5.37 7.12 31.07
CA GLU A 339 -5.16 8.57 31.02
C GLU A 339 -3.87 8.95 30.28
N GLN A 340 -2.75 8.28 30.58
CA GLN A 340 -1.49 8.48 29.88
C GLN A 340 -1.59 8.14 28.40
N PHE A 341 -2.22 7.01 28.09
CA PHE A 341 -2.44 6.57 26.72
C PHE A 341 -3.27 7.56 25.92
N SER A 342 -4.44 7.99 26.43
CA SER A 342 -5.31 8.95 25.74
C SER A 342 -4.63 10.31 25.56
N ALA A 343 -3.94 10.81 26.59
CA ALA A 343 -3.27 12.09 26.53
C ALA A 343 -2.15 12.15 25.48
N VAL A 344 -1.54 11.00 25.14
CA VAL A 344 -0.54 10.88 24.07
C VAL A 344 -1.21 10.64 22.71
N THR A 345 -2.12 9.68 22.63
CA THR A 345 -2.59 9.14 21.36
C THR A 345 -3.65 10.01 20.69
N GLU A 346 -4.54 10.65 21.46
CA GLU A 346 -5.57 11.51 20.89
C GLU A 346 -4.99 12.74 20.18
N PRO A 347 -4.05 13.52 20.76
CA PRO A 347 -3.44 14.63 20.05
C PRO A 347 -2.60 14.16 18.85
N LEU A 348 -1.85 13.07 19.00
CA LEU A 348 -1.04 12.52 17.90
C LEU A 348 -1.89 12.12 16.70
N SER A 349 -3.06 11.50 16.93
CA SER A 349 -3.95 11.13 15.84
C SER A 349 -4.36 12.33 14.97
N LYS A 350 -4.62 13.48 15.60
CA LYS A 350 -4.95 14.72 14.90
C LYS A 350 -3.72 15.34 14.23
N ILE A 351 -2.58 15.34 14.92
CA ILE A 351 -1.30 15.82 14.39
C ILE A 351 -0.89 15.05 13.13
N TYR A 352 -1.21 13.75 13.06
CA TYR A 352 -0.94 12.91 11.90
C TYR A 352 -1.96 13.09 10.77
N ALA A 353 -3.24 13.27 11.09
CA ALA A 353 -4.28 13.47 10.08
C ALA A 353 -4.15 14.81 9.33
N ILE A 354 -3.77 15.89 10.03
CA ILE A 354 -3.63 17.24 9.43
C ILE A 354 -2.71 17.26 8.20
N PRO A 355 -1.43 16.82 8.27
CA PRO A 355 -0.53 16.88 7.11
C PRO A 355 -0.99 16.00 5.96
N ASP A 356 -1.57 14.83 6.24
CA ASP A 356 -2.14 13.95 5.22
C ASP A 356 -3.30 14.64 4.47
N HIS A 357 -4.27 15.18 5.20
CA HIS A 357 -5.43 15.85 4.58
C HIS A 357 -5.03 17.14 3.85
N LEU A 358 -4.07 17.90 4.38
CA LEU A 358 -3.52 19.07 3.69
C LEU A 358 -2.82 18.69 2.37
N HIS A 359 -2.15 17.54 2.34
CA HIS A 359 -1.52 17.03 1.13
C HIS A 359 -2.58 16.62 0.09
N ALA A 360 -3.64 15.93 0.51
CA ALA A 360 -4.75 15.57 -0.36
C ALA A 360 -5.45 16.82 -0.94
N LEU A 361 -5.75 17.81 -0.09
CA LEU A 361 -6.32 19.09 -0.51
C LEU A 361 -5.41 19.83 -1.49
N SER A 362 -4.09 19.78 -1.29
CA SER A 362 -3.12 20.42 -2.19
C SER A 362 -3.18 19.80 -3.59
N HIS A 363 -3.29 18.47 -3.70
CA HIS A 363 -3.48 17.78 -4.97
C HIS A 363 -4.84 18.10 -5.60
N MET A 364 -5.93 17.99 -4.82
CA MET A 364 -7.29 18.24 -5.31
C MET A 364 -7.43 19.66 -5.86
N LEU A 365 -7.07 20.66 -5.06
CA LEU A 365 -7.16 22.08 -5.45
C LEU A 365 -6.16 22.40 -6.58
N GLY A 366 -4.95 21.83 -6.52
CA GLY A 366 -3.91 21.99 -7.54
C GLY A 366 -4.34 21.50 -8.92
N ASP A 367 -5.09 20.40 -8.97
CA ASP A 367 -5.62 19.82 -10.23
C ASP A 367 -6.96 20.44 -10.66
N GLY A 368 -7.40 21.51 -9.98
CA GLY A 368 -8.55 22.31 -10.37
C GLY A 368 -9.88 21.80 -9.82
N LEU A 369 -9.88 21.15 -8.67
CA LEU A 369 -11.09 20.88 -7.91
C LEU A 369 -11.61 22.20 -7.33
N VAL A 370 -12.91 22.43 -7.46
CA VAL A 370 -13.57 23.60 -6.90
C VAL A 370 -14.50 23.13 -5.79
N PRO A 371 -14.27 23.54 -4.53
CA PRO A 371 -15.14 23.19 -3.42
C PRO A 371 -16.60 23.57 -3.70
N SER A 372 -17.53 22.65 -3.46
CA SER A 372 -18.95 22.82 -3.70
C SER A 372 -19.79 21.87 -2.84
N ASN A 373 -21.11 21.97 -2.91
CA ASN A 373 -22.00 21.10 -2.13
C ASN A 373 -22.42 19.82 -2.88
N ALA A 374 -21.76 19.46 -4.00
CA ALA A 374 -22.12 18.28 -4.79
C ALA A 374 -20.92 17.67 -5.56
N LYS A 375 -21.05 16.37 -5.89
CA LYS A 375 -20.11 15.60 -6.73
C LYS A 375 -18.66 15.71 -6.22
N ALA A 376 -17.68 15.76 -7.13
CA ALA A 376 -16.27 15.90 -6.81
C ALA A 376 -15.96 17.10 -5.91
N GLY A 377 -16.67 18.22 -6.02
CA GLY A 377 -16.39 19.39 -5.17
C GLY A 377 -16.87 19.24 -3.72
N TYR A 378 -17.72 18.25 -3.43
CA TYR A 378 -18.15 17.91 -2.06
C TYR A 378 -17.12 17.07 -1.31
N LEU A 379 -16.43 16.19 -2.05
CA LEU A 379 -15.28 15.43 -1.56
C LEU A 379 -14.18 16.41 -1.14
#